data_AF-A0AA87MQS1-F1
#
_entry.id   AF-A0AA87MQS1-F1
#
_cell.length_a   1.000
_cell.length_b   1.000
_cell.length_c   1.000
_cell.angle_alpha   90.00
_cell.angle_beta   90.00
_cell.angle_gamma   90.00
#
_symmetry.space_group_name_H-M   'P 1'
#
loop_
_entity.id
_entity.type
_entity.pdbx_description
1 polymer ?
#
loop_
_entity_poly.entity_id
_entity_poly.type
_entity_poly.pdbx_seq_one_letter_code
_entity_poly.pdbx_strand_id
1 'polypeptide(L)'
;MKLNSSEKIDKEVVKRFNIALKFLLETQGLSQRKLALLIKDDQSTISRIASGKLALSIKFAVNLEHYTDISSNWILSGEGEMLIDSKRSEVFTDEEIIFFAKIKSDETIFELVRLLAKMKKENLEVIKRLVTKLKN
;
A
#
# COMPACT_ATOMS: atom_id res chain seq x y z
N MET A 1 21.45 -9.67 6.93
CA MET A 1 20.57 -10.50 6.07
C MET A 1 20.52 -9.85 4.70
N LYS A 2 21.22 -10.41 3.72
CA LYS A 2 21.31 -9.84 2.37
C LYS A 2 19.94 -10.00 1.68
N LEU A 3 19.34 -8.89 1.22
CA LEU A 3 18.21 -8.97 0.30
C LEU A 3 18.73 -9.59 -1.00
N ASN A 4 18.34 -10.84 -1.27
CA ASN A 4 18.71 -11.52 -2.48
C ASN A 4 18.03 -10.85 -3.68
N SER A 5 18.85 -10.20 -4.47
CA SER A 5 18.58 -9.73 -5.82
C SER A 5 18.28 -10.91 -6.77
N SER A 6 17.01 -11.29 -6.88
CA SER A 6 16.35 -11.74 -8.11
C SER A 6 14.85 -11.95 -7.83
N GLU A 7 14.06 -10.87 -7.73
CA GLU A 7 12.61 -11.01 -7.79
C GLU A 7 12.23 -11.48 -9.19
N LYS A 8 12.04 -12.79 -9.33
CA LYS A 8 11.44 -13.38 -10.53
C LYS A 8 10.09 -12.71 -10.70
N ILE A 9 9.90 -11.99 -11.82
CA ILE A 9 8.66 -11.28 -12.10
C ILE A 9 7.51 -12.27 -12.04
N ASP A 10 6.59 -12.05 -11.10
CA ASP A 10 5.44 -12.90 -10.91
C ASP A 10 4.42 -12.65 -12.03
N LYS A 11 4.23 -13.67 -12.86
CA LYS A 11 3.32 -13.62 -14.01
C LYS A 11 1.87 -13.41 -13.58
N GLU A 12 1.48 -13.91 -12.40
CA GLU A 12 0.12 -13.73 -11.89
C GLU A 12 -0.11 -12.31 -11.41
N VAL A 13 0.89 -11.66 -10.80
CA VAL A 13 0.83 -10.22 -10.46
C VAL A 13 0.67 -9.38 -11.73
N VAL A 14 1.46 -9.66 -12.79
CA VAL A 14 1.34 -8.94 -14.08
C VAL A 14 -0.05 -9.15 -14.70
N LYS A 15 -0.60 -10.36 -14.64
CA LYS A 15 -1.93 -10.67 -15.16
C LYS A 15 -3.02 -9.89 -14.41
N ARG A 16 -3.01 -9.92 -13.08
CA ARG A 16 -3.95 -9.16 -12.24
C ARG A 16 -3.83 -7.66 -12.45
N PHE A 17 -2.60 -7.14 -12.60
CA PHE A 17 -2.39 -5.74 -12.90
C PHE A 17 -3.01 -5.34 -14.26
N ASN A 18 -2.87 -6.16 -15.29
CA ASN A 18 -3.52 -5.91 -16.58
C ASN A 18 -5.06 -5.97 -16.50
N ILE A 19 -5.62 -6.85 -15.68
CA ILE A 19 -7.08 -6.88 -15.40
C ILE A 19 -7.51 -5.56 -14.76
N ALA A 20 -6.78 -5.07 -13.75
CA ALA A 20 -7.06 -3.79 -13.10
C ALA A 20 -6.96 -2.62 -14.09
N LEU A 21 -5.91 -2.55 -14.93
CA LEU A 21 -5.77 -1.51 -15.95
C LEU A 21 -6.95 -1.47 -16.93
N LYS A 22 -7.42 -2.64 -17.36
CA LYS A 22 -8.60 -2.75 -18.24
C LYS A 22 -9.85 -2.26 -17.53
N PHE A 23 -10.09 -2.73 -16.30
CA PHE A 23 -11.23 -2.29 -15.50
C PHE A 23 -11.25 -0.76 -15.32
N LEU A 24 -10.12 -0.16 -14.92
CA LEU A 24 -10.01 1.28 -14.68
C LEU A 24 -10.22 2.10 -15.97
N LEU A 25 -9.79 1.59 -17.11
CA LEU A 25 -10.07 2.22 -18.40
C LEU A 25 -11.57 2.18 -18.73
N GLU A 26 -12.21 1.02 -18.54
CA GLU A 26 -13.61 0.78 -18.93
C GLU A 26 -14.61 1.47 -17.99
N THR A 27 -14.35 1.50 -16.68
CA THR A 27 -15.29 2.03 -15.69
C THR A 27 -15.01 3.47 -15.27
N GLN A 28 -13.75 3.89 -15.27
CA GLN A 28 -13.33 5.21 -14.80
C GLN A 28 -12.69 6.08 -15.90
N GLY A 29 -12.52 5.55 -17.12
CA GLY A 29 -11.87 6.29 -18.22
C GLY A 29 -10.39 6.61 -17.95
N LEU A 30 -9.75 5.86 -17.05
CA LEU A 30 -8.35 6.02 -16.66
C LEU A 30 -7.44 5.25 -17.62
N SER A 31 -6.92 5.93 -18.64
CA SER A 31 -5.82 5.40 -19.45
C SER A 31 -4.52 5.33 -18.64
N GLN A 32 -3.55 4.52 -19.09
CA GLN A 32 -2.23 4.43 -18.40
C GLN A 32 -1.57 5.80 -18.19
N ARG A 33 -1.73 6.74 -19.14
CA ARG A 33 -1.22 8.11 -19.00
C ARG A 33 -1.92 8.87 -17.86
N LYS A 34 -3.26 8.80 -17.79
CA LYS A 34 -4.03 9.45 -16.72
C LYS A 34 -3.73 8.82 -15.36
N LEU A 35 -3.60 7.49 -15.34
CA LEU A 35 -3.25 6.75 -14.14
C LEU A 35 -1.88 7.17 -13.60
N ALA A 36 -0.86 7.24 -14.46
CA ALA A 36 0.49 7.71 -14.10
C ALA A 36 0.47 9.10 -13.44
N LEU A 37 -0.29 10.04 -14.01
CA LEU A 37 -0.46 11.39 -13.44
C LEU A 37 -1.13 11.33 -12.05
N LEU A 38 -2.15 10.49 -11.89
CA LEU A 38 -2.91 10.34 -10.64
C LEU A 38 -2.02 9.78 -9.52
N ILE A 39 -1.25 8.73 -9.80
CA ILE A 39 -0.37 8.07 -8.82
C ILE A 39 1.00 8.74 -8.68
N LYS A 40 1.24 9.84 -9.41
CA LYS A 40 2.51 10.59 -9.47
C LYS A 40 3.71 9.70 -9.83
N ASP A 41 3.55 8.84 -10.82
CA ASP A 41 4.60 7.97 -11.38
C ASP A 41 4.76 8.23 -12.90
N ASP A 42 5.79 7.65 -13.51
CA ASP A 42 6.01 7.76 -14.95
C ASP A 42 5.17 6.74 -15.73
N GLN A 43 4.66 7.14 -16.90
CA GLN A 43 3.87 6.24 -17.74
C GLN A 43 4.68 5.00 -18.17
N SER A 44 5.99 5.13 -18.35
CA SER A 44 6.87 4.00 -18.69
C SER A 44 6.95 2.97 -17.55
N THR A 45 6.82 3.38 -16.28
CA THR A 45 6.74 2.47 -15.13
C THR A 45 5.55 1.54 -15.31
N ILE A 46 4.36 2.08 -15.57
CA ILE A 46 3.11 1.32 -15.76
C ILE A 46 3.26 0.35 -16.94
N SER A 47 3.76 0.83 -18.09
CA SER A 47 3.95 0.01 -19.28
C SER A 47 4.95 -1.14 -19.06
N ARG A 48 6.04 -0.88 -18.34
CA ARG A 48 7.03 -1.91 -17.99
C ARG A 48 6.48 -2.93 -17.02
N ILE A 49 5.64 -2.54 -16.06
CA ILE A 49 4.96 -3.49 -15.17
C ILE A 49 3.95 -4.33 -15.96
N ALA A 50 3.11 -3.70 -16.77
CA ALA A 50 2.08 -4.38 -17.59
C ALA A 50 2.68 -5.39 -18.57
N SER A 51 3.88 -5.12 -19.09
CA SER A 51 4.64 -6.02 -19.97
C SER A 51 5.52 -7.03 -19.23
N GLY A 52 5.53 -7.02 -17.90
CA GLY A 52 6.36 -7.91 -17.09
C GLY A 52 7.86 -7.67 -17.26
N LYS A 53 8.27 -6.42 -17.54
CA LYS A 53 9.67 -5.96 -17.61
C LYS A 53 10.12 -5.22 -16.34
N LEU A 54 9.20 -4.99 -15.41
CA LEU A 54 9.42 -4.40 -14.10
C LEU A 54 8.49 -5.07 -13.08
N ALA A 55 9.00 -5.44 -11.91
CA ALA A 55 8.17 -5.95 -10.84
C ALA A 55 7.29 -4.84 -10.26
N LEU A 56 6.03 -5.16 -9.94
CA LEU A 56 5.13 -4.22 -9.27
C LEU A 56 5.54 -4.11 -7.80
N SER A 57 6.01 -2.94 -7.39
CA SER A 57 6.43 -2.72 -5.99
C SER A 57 5.22 -2.58 -5.06
N ILE A 58 5.38 -2.96 -3.79
CA ILE A 58 4.36 -2.76 -2.75
C ILE A 58 3.92 -1.29 -2.67
N LYS A 59 4.87 -0.34 -2.76
CA LYS A 59 4.57 1.10 -2.78
C LYS A 59 3.64 1.47 -3.92
N PHE A 60 3.89 0.94 -5.12
CA PHE A 60 3.03 1.17 -6.28
C PHE A 60 1.64 0.58 -6.06
N ALA A 61 1.54 -0.65 -5.52
CA ALA A 61 0.26 -1.30 -5.22
C ALA A 61 -0.60 -0.47 -4.25
N VAL A 62 0.01 0.01 -3.16
CA VAL A 62 -0.67 0.83 -2.14
C VAL A 62 -1.10 2.18 -2.71
N ASN A 63 -0.27 2.83 -3.53
CA ASN A 63 -0.66 4.07 -4.20
C ASN A 63 -1.82 3.84 -5.17
N LEU A 64 -1.79 2.75 -5.95
CA LEU A 64 -2.87 2.40 -6.85
C LEU A 64 -4.19 2.20 -6.10
N GLU A 65 -4.15 1.44 -5.00
CA GLU A 65 -5.30 1.25 -4.12
C GLU A 65 -5.88 2.58 -3.65
N HIS A 66 -5.03 3.45 -3.09
CA HIS A 66 -5.44 4.75 -2.57
C HIS A 66 -6.14 5.64 -3.60
N TYR A 67 -5.76 5.56 -4.88
CA TYR A 67 -6.28 6.43 -5.93
C TYR A 67 -7.38 5.80 -6.79
N THR A 68 -7.61 4.49 -6.73
CA THR A 68 -8.46 3.79 -7.71
C THR A 68 -9.37 2.71 -7.12
N ASP A 69 -9.31 2.47 -5.81
CA ASP A 69 -10.07 1.44 -5.08
C ASP A 69 -9.73 -0.01 -5.51
N ILE A 70 -8.59 -0.22 -6.17
CA ILE A 70 -8.09 -1.55 -6.51
C ILE A 70 -7.24 -2.09 -5.37
N SER A 71 -7.65 -3.21 -4.77
CA SER A 71 -6.94 -3.84 -3.66
C SER A 71 -5.49 -4.19 -4.01
N SER A 72 -4.56 -3.64 -3.23
CA SER A 72 -3.14 -3.96 -3.26
C SER A 72 -2.86 -5.42 -2.87
N ASN A 73 -3.60 -5.96 -1.90
CA ASN A 73 -3.54 -7.37 -1.51
C ASN A 73 -3.97 -8.26 -2.68
N TRP A 74 -5.11 -7.97 -3.32
CA TRP A 74 -5.55 -8.73 -4.47
C TRP A 74 -4.53 -8.69 -5.61
N ILE A 75 -3.95 -7.53 -5.93
CA ILE A 75 -2.90 -7.44 -6.96
C ILE A 75 -1.69 -8.30 -6.60
N LEU A 76 -1.17 -8.18 -5.37
CA LEU A 76 0.11 -8.77 -4.98
C LEU A 76 0.00 -10.27 -4.68
N SER A 77 -1.02 -10.70 -3.92
CA SER A 77 -1.17 -12.10 -3.50
C SER A 77 -2.32 -12.85 -4.20
N GLY A 78 -3.29 -12.13 -4.79
CA GLY A 78 -4.53 -12.72 -5.31
C GLY A 78 -5.57 -13.01 -4.22
N GLU A 79 -5.32 -12.60 -2.98
CA GLU A 79 -6.24 -12.79 -1.87
C GLU A 79 -7.31 -11.68 -1.82
N GLY A 80 -8.55 -12.06 -1.51
CA GLY A 80 -9.68 -11.14 -1.41
C GLY A 80 -10.27 -10.75 -2.76
N GLU A 81 -11.00 -9.63 -2.77
CA GLU A 81 -11.66 -9.09 -3.97
C GLU A 81 -10.82 -8.00 -4.64
N MET A 82 -10.97 -7.85 -5.95
CA MET A 82 -10.26 -6.82 -6.71
C MET A 82 -10.61 -5.40 -6.24
N LEU A 83 -11.88 -5.16 -5.94
CA LEU A 83 -12.38 -3.85 -5.51
C LEU A 83 -12.51 -3.83 -4.00
N ILE A 84 -11.93 -2.80 -3.39
CA ILE A 84 -12.28 -2.44 -2.02
C ILE A 84 -13.51 -1.53 -2.08
N ASP A 85 -14.52 -1.83 -1.25
CA ASP A 85 -15.66 -0.93 -1.09
C ASP A 85 -15.15 0.37 -0.46
N SER A 86 -15.12 1.45 -1.25
CA SER A 86 -14.58 2.76 -0.88
C SER A 86 -15.33 3.42 0.29
N LYS A 87 -16.43 2.82 0.77
CA LYS A 87 -17.00 3.14 2.08
C LYS A 87 -16.12 2.71 3.27
N ARG A 88 -15.07 1.90 3.06
CA ARG A 88 -14.12 1.46 4.09
C ARG A 88 -12.75 2.11 4.02
N SER A 89 -12.45 2.86 2.97
CA SER A 89 -11.33 3.79 2.99
C SER A 89 -11.80 5.00 3.79
N GLU A 90 -11.82 4.89 5.13
CA GLU A 90 -11.89 6.10 5.96
C GLU A 90 -10.75 6.99 5.47
N VAL A 91 -11.09 8.05 4.73
CA VAL A 91 -10.13 9.10 4.41
C VAL A 91 -9.54 9.50 5.74
N PHE A 92 -8.23 9.36 5.88
CA PHE A 92 -7.56 9.69 7.14
C PHE A 92 -8.04 11.07 7.58
N THR A 93 -8.55 11.13 8.79
CA THR A 93 -8.93 12.38 9.41
C THR A 93 -7.71 13.31 9.48
N ASP A 94 -7.94 14.62 9.51
CA ASP A 94 -6.84 15.58 9.67
C ASP A 94 -6.00 15.26 10.92
N GLU A 95 -6.63 14.76 11.98
CA GLU A 95 -5.96 14.30 13.21
C GLU A 95 -5.02 13.11 12.96
N GLU A 96 -5.46 12.11 12.19
CA GLU A 96 -4.63 10.96 11.82
C GLU A 96 -3.46 11.38 10.93
N ILE A 97 -3.68 12.30 9.97
CA ILE A 97 -2.62 12.83 9.11
C ILE A 97 -1.56 13.54 9.96
N ILE A 98 -1.99 14.42 10.88
CA ILE A 98 -1.09 15.13 11.81
C ILE A 98 -0.34 14.12 12.69
N PHE A 99 -1.03 13.09 13.19
CA PHE A 99 -0.41 12.05 14.01
C PHE A 99 0.66 11.27 13.24
N PHE A 100 0.38 10.85 12.01
CA PHE A 100 1.37 10.16 11.18
C PHE A 100 2.54 11.06 10.81
N ALA A 101 2.30 12.34 10.53
CA ALA A 101 3.37 13.31 10.31
C ALA A 101 4.28 13.41 11.54
N LYS A 102 3.70 13.48 12.74
CA LYS A 102 4.45 13.50 14.01
C LYS A 102 5.25 12.22 14.24
N ILE A 103 4.64 11.05 14.03
CA ILE A 103 5.35 9.76 14.09
C ILE A 103 6.51 9.77 13.12
N LYS A 104 6.31 10.26 11.89
CA LYS A 104 7.33 10.23 10.85
C LYS A 104 8.48 11.20 11.10
N SER A 105 8.22 12.33 11.76
CA SER A 105 9.21 13.37 12.05
C SER A 105 10.14 13.03 13.22
N ASP A 106 9.75 12.10 14.08
CA ASP A 106 10.53 11.69 15.26
C ASP A 106 11.06 10.26 15.07
N GLU A 107 12.37 10.11 14.95
CA GLU A 107 13.02 8.83 14.69
C GLU A 107 12.75 7.80 15.78
N THR A 108 12.76 8.23 17.05
CA THR A 108 12.54 7.34 18.20
C THR A 108 11.10 6.83 18.20
N ILE A 109 10.13 7.72 17.98
CA ILE A 109 8.71 7.35 17.91
C ILE A 109 8.47 6.45 16.70
N PHE A 110 9.06 6.75 15.54
CA PHE A 110 8.90 5.97 14.32
C PHE A 110 9.39 4.52 14.48
N GLU A 111 10.57 4.34 15.07
CA GLU A 111 11.12 3.02 15.35
C GLU A 111 10.26 2.25 16.35
N LEU A 112 9.79 2.90 17.41
CA LEU A 112 8.90 2.29 18.39
C LEU A 112 7.61 1.80 17.74
N VAL A 113 6.93 2.64 16.96
CA VAL A 113 5.68 2.27 16.25
C VAL A 113 5.93 1.09 15.29
N ARG A 114 7.07 1.07 14.58
CA ARG A 114 7.45 -0.06 13.71
C ARG A 114 7.64 -1.37 14.47
N LEU A 115 8.23 -1.32 15.67
CA LEU A 115 8.38 -2.50 16.52
C LEU A 115 7.01 -3.00 16.98
N LEU A 116 6.17 -2.10 17.48
CA LEU A 116 4.82 -2.42 17.94
C LEU A 116 3.96 -3.05 16.83
N ALA A 117 4.03 -2.53 15.60
CA ALA A 117 3.27 -3.05 14.46
C ALA A 117 3.56 -4.52 14.13
N LYS A 118 4.69 -5.08 14.60
CA LYS A 118 5.09 -6.48 14.36
C LYS A 118 4.80 -7.40 15.55
N MET A 119 4.24 -6.89 16.64
CA MET A 119 4.00 -7.64 17.87
C MET A 119 2.64 -8.35 17.85
N LYS A 120 2.55 -9.44 18.62
CA LYS A 120 1.26 -10.09 18.90
C LYS A 120 0.38 -9.21 19.78
N LYS A 121 -0.94 -9.35 19.63
CA LYS A 121 -1.95 -8.56 20.33
C LYS A 121 -1.80 -8.62 21.87
N GLU A 122 -1.45 -9.78 22.42
CA GLU A 122 -1.30 -9.95 23.87
C GLU A 122 -0.19 -9.06 24.43
N ASN A 123 0.91 -8.92 23.69
CA ASN A 123 2.03 -8.07 24.09
C ASN A 123 1.69 -6.58 23.95
N LEU A 124 0.91 -6.21 22.92
CA LEU A 124 0.42 -4.84 22.75
C LEU A 124 -0.44 -4.39 23.93
N GLU A 125 -1.29 -5.28 24.48
CA GLU A 125 -2.10 -4.95 25.67
C GLU A 125 -1.28 -4.80 26.96
N VAL A 126 -0.16 -5.53 27.08
CA VAL A 126 0.79 -5.31 28.18
C VAL A 126 1.45 -3.94 28.04
N ILE A 127 1.95 -3.60 26.85
CA ILE A 127 2.59 -2.32 26.58
C ILE A 127 1.62 -1.16 26.78
N LYS A 128 0.38 -1.28 26.31
CA LYS A 128 -0.66 -0.27 26.53
C LYS A 128 -0.85 0.03 28.01
N ARG A 129 -0.97 -1.01 28.85
CA ARG A 129 -1.08 -0.84 30.32
C ARG A 129 0.15 -0.16 30.93
N LEU A 130 1.36 -0.47 30.46
CA LEU A 130 2.59 0.17 30.93
C LEU A 130 2.63 1.65 30.55
N VAL A 131 2.36 1.98 29.29
CA VAL A 131 2.35 3.37 28.80
C VAL A 131 1.29 4.20 29.52
N THR A 132 0.09 3.64 29.77
CA THR A 132 -0.95 4.33 30.54
C THR A 132 -0.50 4.63 31.97
N LYS A 133 0.26 3.75 32.62
CA LYS A 133 0.82 4.00 33.95
C LYS A 133 1.88 5.09 33.97
N LEU A 134 2.68 5.21 32.90
CA LEU A 134 3.73 6.23 32.77
C LEU A 134 3.19 7.60 32.34
N LYS A 135 1.96 7.64 31.79
CA LYS A 135 1.30 8.87 31.33
C LYS A 135 0.67 9.66 32.50
N ASN A 136 0.47 9.01 33.65
CA ASN A 136 0.04 9.63 34.91
C ASN A 136 1.25 9.91 35.81
#